data_AF-A0A953PH24-F1
#
_entry.id   AF-A0A953PH24-F1
#
_cell.length_a   1.000
_cell.length_b   1.000
_cell.length_c   1.000
_cell.angle_alpha   90.00
_cell.angle_beta   90.00
_cell.angle_gamma   90.00
#
_symmetry.space_group_name_H-M   'P 1'
#
loop_
_entity.id
_entity.type
_entity.pdbx_description
1 polymer ?
#
loop_
_entity_poly.entity_id
_entity_poly.type
_entity_poly.pdbx_seq_one_letter_code
_entity_poly.pdbx_strand_id
1 'polypeptide(L)'
;MTTLTYDKKADLAGPGIGDYTELEQVLPSDYRSLLDRRETQQAIFQVKRYIEDNLCKELNLMMVEVPLIVDIESGVNDMLDRDGSRTPIPFHSSRS
;
A
#
# COMPACT_ATOMS: atom_id res chain seq x y z
N MET A 1 33.54 -3.08 6.02
CA MET A 1 32.14 -3.55 6.13
C MET A 1 31.38 -2.97 4.95
N THR A 2 31.35 -3.69 3.84
CA THR A 2 30.88 -3.21 2.54
C THR A 2 29.34 -3.17 2.54
N THR A 3 28.76 -1.98 2.51
CA THR A 3 27.32 -1.78 2.38
C THR A 3 26.88 -2.24 0.99
N LEU A 4 26.21 -3.39 0.92
CA LEU A 4 25.52 -3.86 -0.28
C LEU A 4 24.36 -2.89 -0.58
N THR A 5 24.61 -1.93 -1.46
CA THR A 5 23.57 -1.11 -2.07
C THR A 5 22.78 -1.99 -3.03
N TYR A 6 21.65 -2.52 -2.59
CA TYR A 6 20.68 -3.17 -3.47
C TYR A 6 20.25 -2.16 -4.55
N ASP A 7 20.63 -2.42 -5.79
CA ASP A 7 20.34 -1.59 -6.96
C ASP A 7 18.86 -1.74 -7.32
N LYS A 8 18.04 -0.79 -6.84
CA LYS A 8 16.58 -0.77 -7.01
C LYS A 8 16.12 -0.25 -8.37
N LYS A 9 17.00 -0.21 -9.37
CA LYS A 9 16.65 0.26 -10.73
C LYS A 9 15.43 -0.45 -11.33
N ALA A 10 15.18 -1.70 -10.95
CA ALA A 10 14.03 -2.47 -11.41
C ALA A 10 12.69 -2.11 -10.72
N ASP A 11 12.70 -1.47 -9.55
CA ASP A 11 11.50 -1.18 -8.76
C ASP A 11 10.85 0.18 -9.11
N LEU A 12 11.40 0.93 -10.06
CA LEU A 12 10.97 2.29 -10.39
C LEU A 12 9.74 2.34 -11.33
N ALA A 13 9.33 1.23 -11.93
CA ALA A 13 8.21 1.20 -12.87
C ALA A 13 7.06 0.32 -12.36
N GLY A 14 5.98 0.98 -11.95
CA GLY A 14 4.66 0.33 -11.90
C GLY A 14 4.11 0.14 -13.32
N PRO A 15 3.10 -0.74 -13.52
CA PRO A 15 2.46 -0.91 -14.81
C PRO A 15 1.81 0.42 -15.25
N GLY A 16 2.29 1.01 -16.36
CA GLY A 16 1.66 2.17 -17.01
C GLY A 16 2.52 3.41 -17.23
N ILE A 17 3.81 3.40 -16.87
CA ILE A 17 4.75 4.47 -17.26
C ILE A 17 5.61 3.93 -18.42
N GLY A 18 5.84 4.76 -19.45
CA GLY A 18 6.42 4.39 -20.75
C GLY A 18 7.84 3.79 -20.73
N ASP A 19 8.53 3.89 -21.87
CA ASP A 19 9.85 3.29 -22.06
C ASP A 19 10.86 3.73 -20.99
N TYR A 20 11.61 2.78 -20.43
CA TYR A 20 12.56 3.00 -19.32
C TYR A 20 13.65 4.01 -19.68
N THR A 21 14.02 4.06 -20.96
CA THR A 21 15.01 4.99 -21.51
C THR A 21 14.54 6.45 -21.48
N GLU A 22 13.24 6.68 -21.61
CA GLU A 22 12.65 8.02 -21.53
C GLU A 22 12.55 8.50 -20.08
N LEU A 23 12.24 7.59 -19.14
CA LEU A 23 12.14 7.91 -17.72
C LEU A 23 13.47 8.38 -17.13
N GLU A 24 14.58 7.74 -17.49
CA GLU A 24 15.91 8.14 -17.02
C GLU A 24 16.25 9.60 -17.37
N GLN A 25 15.71 10.13 -18.47
CA GLN A 25 15.96 11.51 -18.91
C GLN A 25 15.11 12.55 -18.15
N VAL A 26 13.98 12.13 -17.56
CA VAL A 26 13.03 13.02 -16.87
C VAL A 26 13.24 13.01 -15.36
N LEU A 27 13.87 11.96 -14.82
CA LEU A 27 14.11 11.86 -13.38
C LEU A 27 15.15 12.88 -12.89
N PRO A 28 14.93 13.54 -11.73
CA PRO A 28 15.92 14.43 -11.13
C PRO A 28 17.20 13.68 -10.77
N SER A 29 18.34 14.21 -11.22
CA SER A 29 19.65 13.60 -10.96
C SER A 29 20.17 13.81 -9.53
N ASP A 30 19.55 14.73 -8.80
CA ASP A 30 19.88 15.11 -7.43
C ASP A 30 18.83 14.64 -6.41
N TYR A 31 17.92 13.75 -6.81
CA TYR A 31 16.93 13.22 -5.89
C TYR A 31 17.59 12.50 -4.72
N ARG A 32 17.31 12.99 -3.52
CA ARG A 32 17.64 12.32 -2.26
C ARG A 32 16.40 12.28 -1.38
N SER A 33 16.14 11.12 -0.80
CA SER A 33 15.11 11.01 0.22
C SER A 33 15.49 11.88 1.42
N LEU A 34 14.53 12.64 1.93
CA LEU A 34 14.70 13.45 3.14
C LEU A 34 14.83 12.58 4.40
N LEU A 35 14.20 11.40 4.37
CA LEU A 35 14.16 10.44 5.46
C LEU A 35 14.84 9.14 5.04
N ASP A 36 15.51 8.47 5.97
CA ASP A 36 15.92 7.09 5.77
C ASP A 36 14.71 6.13 5.74
N ARG A 37 14.94 4.85 5.42
CA ARG A 37 13.85 3.87 5.30
C ARG A 37 13.09 3.67 6.61
N ARG A 38 13.79 3.67 7.74
CA ARG A 38 13.20 3.46 9.08
C ARG A 38 12.40 4.69 9.47
N GLU A 39 12.96 5.88 9.28
CA GLU A 39 12.31 7.16 9.53
C GLU A 39 11.06 7.31 8.65
N THR A 40 11.12 6.89 7.39
CA THR A 40 9.96 6.88 6.49
C THR A 40 8.84 6.00 7.04
N GLN A 41 9.14 4.78 7.51
CA GLN A 41 8.12 3.91 8.10
C GLN A 41 7.55 4.49 9.39
N GLN A 42 8.38 5.12 10.22
CA GLN A 42 7.93 5.82 11.43
C GLN A 42 7.02 7.00 11.09
N ALA A 43 7.36 7.78 10.07
CA ALA A 43 6.56 8.92 9.61
C ALA A 43 5.21 8.46 9.05
N ILE A 44 5.18 7.42 8.21
CA ILE A 44 3.94 6.83 7.68
C ILE A 44 3.04 6.37 8.82
N PHE A 45 3.59 5.66 9.80
CA PHE A 45 2.83 5.20 10.96
C PHE A 45 2.24 6.37 11.76
N GLN A 46 3.05 7.40 12.04
CA GLN A 46 2.62 8.58 12.79
C GLN A 46 1.50 9.34 12.07
N VAL A 47 1.64 9.59 10.76
CA VAL A 47 0.61 10.28 9.97
C VAL A 47 -0.69 9.48 9.94
N LYS A 48 -0.61 8.15 9.73
CA LYS A 48 -1.78 7.28 9.74
C LYS A 48 -2.51 7.35 11.09
N ARG A 49 -1.77 7.20 12.21
CA ARG A 49 -2.34 7.26 13.55
C ARG A 49 -2.97 8.60 13.86
N TYR A 50 -2.29 9.69 13.51
CA TYR A 50 -2.84 11.04 13.70
C TYR A 50 -4.21 11.20 13.03
N ILE A 51 -4.36 10.72 11.79
CA ILE A 51 -5.64 10.80 11.08
C ILE A 51 -6.70 9.93 11.75
N GLU A 52 -6.38 8.68 12.08
CA GLU A 52 -7.30 7.72 12.71
C GLU A 52 -7.82 8.23 14.06
N ASP A 53 -6.92 8.71 14.91
CA ASP A 53 -7.26 9.18 16.27
C ASP A 53 -8.15 10.44 16.21
N ASN A 54 -7.83 11.39 15.33
CA ASN A 54 -8.64 12.59 15.17
C ASN A 54 -10.00 12.29 14.53
N LEU A 55 -10.05 11.40 13.53
CA LEU A 55 -11.33 10.99 12.93
C LEU A 55 -12.24 10.31 13.97
N CYS A 56 -11.69 9.44 14.83
CA CYS A 56 -12.44 8.81 15.89
C CYS A 56 -12.98 9.82 16.89
N LYS A 57 -12.17 10.80 17.27
CA LYS A 57 -12.57 11.86 18.20
C LYS A 57 -13.69 12.73 17.63
N GLU A 58 -13.56 13.22 16.39
CA GLU A 58 -14.53 14.16 15.80
C GLU A 58 -15.88 13.49 15.47
N LEU A 59 -15.88 12.19 15.16
CA LEU A 59 -17.09 11.45 14.80
C LEU A 59 -17.62 10.55 15.92
N ASN A 60 -17.02 10.60 17.12
CA ASN A 60 -17.35 9.73 18.25
C ASN A 60 -17.34 8.23 17.88
N LEU A 61 -16.26 7.79 17.23
CA LEU A 61 -16.04 6.40 16.82
C LEU A 61 -15.06 5.69 17.76
N MET A 62 -15.13 4.36 17.76
CA MET A 62 -14.13 3.49 18.38
C MET A 62 -13.42 2.66 17.31
N MET A 63 -12.11 2.48 17.46
CA MET A 63 -11.33 1.60 16.59
C MET A 63 -11.69 0.14 16.87
N VAL A 64 -11.91 -0.62 15.80
CA VAL A 64 -12.20 -2.07 15.83
C VAL A 64 -11.33 -2.82 14.83
N GLU A 65 -11.04 -4.08 15.11
CA GLU A 65 -10.37 -4.98 14.17
C GLU A 65 -11.39 -5.52 13.15
N VAL A 66 -10.97 -5.63 11.89
CA VAL A 66 -11.82 -6.08 10.77
C VAL A 66 -11.20 -7.33 10.13
N PRO A 67 -12.01 -8.35 9.79
CA PRO A 67 -11.50 -9.55 9.13
C PRO A 67 -10.97 -9.25 7.72
N LEU A 68 -9.82 -9.84 7.37
CA LEU A 68 -9.24 -9.75 6.03
C LEU A 68 -9.85 -10.77 5.04
N ILE A 69 -10.32 -11.90 5.55
CA ILE A 69 -10.92 -12.98 4.77
C ILE A 69 -12.32 -13.21 5.35
N VAL A 70 -13.32 -13.21 4.48
CA VAL A 70 -14.72 -13.46 4.84
C VAL A 70 -15.26 -14.59 3.97
N ASP A 71 -16.31 -15.26 4.46
CA ASP A 71 -17.02 -16.24 3.66
C ASP A 71 -17.70 -15.57 2.45
N ILE A 72 -17.76 -16.25 1.31
CA ILE A 72 -18.39 -15.75 0.09
C ILE A 72 -19.88 -15.43 0.33
N GLU A 73 -20.55 -16.23 1.17
CA GLU A 73 -21.98 -16.07 1.49
C GLU A 73 -22.22 -15.10 2.66
N SER A 74 -21.18 -14.53 3.27
CA SER A 74 -21.31 -13.68 4.45
C SER A 74 -22.06 -12.37 4.21
N GLY A 75 -22.11 -11.90 2.96
CA GLY A 75 -22.64 -10.58 2.60
C GLY A 75 -21.81 -9.39 3.10
N VAL A 76 -20.62 -9.64 3.68
CA VAL A 76 -19.73 -8.61 4.23
C VAL A 76 -18.78 -8.03 3.16
N ASN A 77 -18.47 -8.81 2.12
CA ASN A 77 -17.55 -8.37 1.08
C ASN A 77 -18.20 -7.33 0.16
N ASP A 78 -17.57 -6.15 0.06
CA ASP A 78 -17.94 -5.17 -0.95
C ASP A 78 -17.43 -5.62 -2.32
N MET A 79 -18.35 -5.94 -3.23
CA MET A 79 -18.02 -6.48 -4.54
C MET A 79 -17.43 -5.43 -5.48
N LEU A 80 -17.63 -4.13 -5.21
CA LEU A 80 -17.10 -3.00 -6.00
C LEU A 80 -17.31 -3.12 -7.53
N ASP A 81 -18.34 -3.87 -7.95
CA ASP A 81 -18.55 -4.23 -9.34
C ASP A 81 -19.28 -3.10 -10.10
N ARG A 82 -18.51 -2.13 -10.58
CA ARG A 82 -19.05 -1.00 -11.36
C ARG A 82 -19.14 -1.31 -12.87
N ASP A 83 -18.31 -2.22 -13.39
CA ASP A 83 -18.12 -2.48 -14.82
C ASP A 83 -17.79 -3.94 -15.18
N GLY A 84 -17.91 -4.88 -14.24
CA GLY A 84 -17.60 -6.30 -14.43
C GLY A 84 -16.12 -6.67 -14.23
N SER A 85 -15.24 -5.71 -13.94
CA SER A 85 -13.78 -5.94 -13.95
C SER A 85 -13.18 -6.43 -12.64
N ARG A 86 -13.93 -6.40 -11.53
CA ARG A 86 -13.41 -6.70 -10.19
C ARG A 86 -14.03 -7.97 -9.65
N THR A 87 -13.18 -8.92 -9.28
CA THR A 87 -13.59 -10.16 -8.61
C THR A 87 -12.80 -10.34 -7.31
N PRO A 88 -13.44 -10.85 -6.24
CA PRO A 88 -12.74 -11.15 -5.00
C PRO A 88 -11.63 -12.19 -5.23
N ILE A 89 -10.53 -12.06 -4.48
CA ILE A 89 -9.44 -13.05 -4.51
C ILE A 89 -9.85 -14.26 -3.67
N PRO A 90 -9.98 -15.48 -4.25
CA PRO A 90 -10.38 -16.66 -3.50
C PRO A 90 -9.21 -17.21 -2.66
N PHE A 91 -9.49 -17.54 -1.40
CA PHE A 91 -8.55 -18.21 -0.51
C PHE A 91 -8.99 -19.65 -0.28
N HIS A 92 -8.09 -20.60 -0.54
CA HIS A 92 -8.31 -21.99 -0.18
C HIS A 92 -7.87 -22.19 1.27
N SER A 93 -8.81 -22.42 2.17
CA SER A 93 -8.45 -22.94 3.49
C SER A 93 -8.18 -24.44 3.34
N SER A 94 -6.94 -24.88 3.57
CA SER A 94 -6.64 -26.30 3.72
C SER A 94 -7.18 -26.77 5.07
N ARG A 95 -8.49 -26.98 5.16
CA ARG A 95 -9.08 -27.75 6.26
C ARG A 95 -9.11 -29.21 5.80
N SER A 96 -8.35 -30.06 6.51
CA SER A 96 -8.67 -31.50 6.57
C SER A 96 -10.03 -31.73 7.22
#